data_AF-A0A9P7FF24-F1
#
_entry.id   AF-A0A9P7FF24-F1
#
_cell.length_a   1.000
_cell.length_b   1.000
_cell.length_c   1.000
_cell.angle_alpha   90.00
_cell.angle_beta   90.00
_cell.angle_gamma   90.00
#
_symmetry.space_group_name_H-M   'P 1'
#
loop_
_entity.id
_entity.type
_entity.pdbx_description
1 polymer ?
#
loop_
_entity_poly.entity_id
_entity_poly.type
_entity_poly.pdbx_seq_one_letter_code
_entity_poly.pdbx_strand_id
1 'polypeptide(L)'
;ELYYWTNKGLADARLNFHTTDDDSLVPTTATDGSTTWIAANAACPASGVIADHLLAPLDFSHAIPCFIASLQQRGWDSSRVLMLANFFGALMSHTYWTSDNALERCALLAYQEEQRRAWHQAIPLPAG
;
A
#
# COMPACT_ATOMS: atom_id res chain seq x y z
N GLU A 1 0.29 1.43 -1.64
CA GLU A 1 0.82 1.73 -0.28
C GLU A 1 0.55 0.60 0.70
N LEU A 2 1.61 0.03 1.27
CA LEU A 2 1.60 -0.98 2.34
C LEU A 2 1.15 -0.41 3.70
N TYR A 3 1.16 0.92 3.85
CA TYR A 3 0.72 1.63 5.06
C TYR A 3 -0.62 1.10 5.62
N TYR A 4 -1.60 0.84 4.75
CA TYR A 4 -2.93 0.38 5.14
C TYR A 4 -2.95 -0.99 5.84
N TRP A 5 -1.89 -1.79 5.69
CA TRP A 5 -1.74 -3.09 6.35
C TRP A 5 -0.86 -3.02 7.61
N THR A 6 -0.33 -1.84 7.95
CA THR A 6 0.38 -1.63 9.22
C THR A 6 -0.62 -1.56 10.38
N ASN A 7 -0.16 -1.81 11.62
CA ASN A 7 -1.00 -1.62 12.81
C ASN A 7 -1.60 -0.21 12.90
N LYS A 8 -0.83 0.82 12.51
CA LYS A 8 -1.29 2.22 12.48
C LYS A 8 -2.38 2.39 11.43
N GLY A 9 -2.14 1.95 10.19
CA GLY A 9 -3.12 2.03 9.12
C GLY A 9 -4.42 1.28 9.42
N LEU A 10 -4.33 0.11 10.07
CA LEU A 10 -5.49 -0.66 10.52
C LEU A 10 -6.26 0.05 11.66
N ALA A 11 -5.55 0.69 12.59
CA ALA A 11 -6.17 1.49 13.65
C ALA A 11 -6.87 2.74 13.08
N ASP A 12 -6.21 3.44 12.15
CA ASP A 12 -6.77 4.60 11.45
C ASP A 12 -8.02 4.21 10.68
N ALA A 13 -7.98 3.09 9.96
CA ALA A 13 -9.14 2.56 9.24
C ALA A 13 -10.30 2.27 10.19
N ARG A 14 -10.03 1.70 11.37
CA ARG A 14 -11.05 1.42 12.39
C ARG A 14 -11.70 2.69 12.95
N LEU A 15 -10.92 3.76 13.14
CA LEU A 15 -11.44 5.05 13.62
C LEU A 15 -12.30 5.74 12.56
N ASN A 16 -11.90 5.65 11.29
CA ASN A 16 -12.57 6.34 10.18
C ASN A 16 -13.76 5.55 9.59
N PHE A 17 -13.82 4.24 9.82
CA PHE A 17 -14.95 3.40 9.40
C PHE A 17 -16.29 3.85 10.01
N HIS A 18 -16.25 4.50 11.17
CA HIS A 18 -17.46 4.94 11.89
C HIS A 18 -17.88 6.39 11.61
N THR A 19 -17.07 7.18 10.91
CA THR A 19 -17.27 8.62 10.73
C THR A 19 -17.70 9.03 9.33
N THR A 20 -17.72 8.11 8.37
CA THR A 20 -18.09 8.40 6.99
C THR A 20 -19.51 7.94 6.72
N ASP A 21 -20.45 8.88 6.61
CA ASP A 21 -21.74 8.62 6.00
C ASP A 21 -21.51 8.32 4.51
N ASP A 22 -21.77 7.08 4.12
CA ASP A 22 -21.39 6.48 2.83
C ASP A 22 -22.06 7.19 1.63
N ASP A 23 -23.15 7.93 1.89
CA ASP A 23 -23.92 8.69 0.89
C ASP A 23 -23.44 10.14 0.67
N SER A 24 -22.42 10.60 1.41
CA SER A 24 -21.92 11.97 1.26
C SER A 24 -20.96 12.11 0.06
N LEU A 25 -21.23 13.07 -0.83
CA LEU A 25 -20.37 13.40 -1.97
C LEU A 25 -19.56 14.67 -1.69
N VAL A 26 -18.28 14.65 -2.03
CA VAL A 26 -17.38 15.81 -1.93
C VAL A 26 -16.89 16.21 -3.32
N PRO A 27 -16.87 17.52 -3.63
CA PRO A 27 -16.40 18.02 -4.91
C PRO A 27 -14.87 17.95 -4.97
N THR A 28 -14.34 17.31 -6.01
CA THR A 28 -12.92 17.29 -6.36
C THR A 28 -12.71 18.01 -7.69
N THR A 29 -11.70 18.85 -7.77
CA THR A 29 -11.34 19.60 -8.99
C THR A 29 -10.31 18.85 -9.81
N ALA A 30 -10.65 18.55 -11.06
CA ALA A 30 -9.72 18.02 -12.04
C ALA A 30 -8.79 19.13 -12.57
N THR A 31 -7.68 18.74 -13.18
CA THR A 31 -6.66 19.65 -13.74
C THR A 31 -7.16 20.55 -14.85
N ASP A 32 -8.29 20.21 -15.48
CA ASP A 32 -8.98 21.01 -16.50
C ASP A 32 -9.97 22.04 -15.89
N GLY A 33 -10.07 22.10 -14.56
CA GLY A 33 -10.99 22.98 -13.85
C GLY A 33 -12.41 22.44 -13.72
N SER A 34 -12.69 21.21 -14.19
CA SER A 34 -13.99 20.58 -13.99
C SER A 34 -14.13 20.03 -12.56
N THR A 35 -15.35 20.10 -12.03
CA THR A 35 -15.68 19.57 -10.70
C THR A 35 -16.36 18.22 -10.83
N THR A 36 -15.72 17.17 -10.32
CA THR A 36 -16.29 15.83 -10.19
C THR A 36 -16.68 15.56 -8.75
N TRP A 37 -17.82 14.93 -8.53
CA TRP A 37 -18.27 14.52 -7.19
C TRP A 37 -17.80 13.10 -6.93
N ILE A 38 -17.04 12.89 -5.88
CA ILE A 38 -16.61 11.56 -5.44
C ILE A 38 -17.18 11.30 -4.05
N ALA A 39 -17.40 10.03 -3.72
CA ALA A 39 -17.81 9.64 -2.38
C ALA A 39 -16.80 10.17 -1.34
N ALA A 40 -17.28 10.62 -0.18
CA ALA A 40 -16.43 11.17 0.87
C ALA A 40 -15.40 10.17 1.38
N ASN A 41 -15.72 8.88 1.32
CA ASN A 41 -14.80 7.79 1.59
C ASN A 41 -13.63 7.70 0.58
N ALA A 42 -13.82 8.16 -0.66
CA ALA A 42 -12.83 8.17 -1.73
C ALA A 42 -12.02 9.48 -1.77
N ALA A 43 -12.59 10.56 -1.25
CA ALA A 43 -11.93 11.87 -1.16
C ALA A 43 -11.00 12.02 0.04
N CYS A 44 -11.08 11.12 1.02
CA CYS A 44 -10.27 11.17 2.22
C CYS A 44 -9.08 10.20 2.08
N PRO A 45 -7.95 10.59 1.47
CA PRO A 45 -6.72 9.89 1.75
C PRO A 45 -6.52 10.02 3.26
N ALA A 46 -6.39 8.91 3.99
CA ALA A 46 -6.11 8.94 5.42
C ALA A 46 -4.99 9.96 5.66
N SER A 47 -5.26 11.04 6.39
CA SER A 47 -4.29 12.12 6.58
C SER A 47 -3.09 11.53 7.33
N GLY A 48 -2.03 11.17 6.61
CA GLY A 48 -0.91 10.42 7.17
C GLY A 48 -0.54 9.11 6.48
N VAL A 49 -1.09 8.78 5.30
CA VAL A 49 -0.53 7.68 4.48
C VAL A 49 0.95 7.99 4.16
N ILE A 50 1.83 7.10 4.62
CA ILE A 50 3.26 7.20 4.41
C ILE A 50 3.64 6.33 3.20
N ALA A 51 4.52 6.84 2.34
CA ALA A 51 5.08 6.07 1.22
C ALA A 51 5.85 4.83 1.73
N ASP A 52 5.81 3.74 0.98
CA ASP A 52 6.39 2.48 1.47
C ASP A 52 7.88 2.58 1.84
N HIS A 53 8.68 3.32 1.08
CA HIS A 53 10.11 3.48 1.36
C HIS A 53 10.41 4.21 2.69
N LEU A 54 9.41 4.90 3.25
CA LEU A 54 9.50 5.61 4.52
C LEU A 54 8.89 4.83 5.69
N LEU A 55 8.39 3.61 5.46
CA LEU A 55 7.88 2.76 6.54
C LEU A 55 9.03 2.33 7.47
N ALA A 56 8.75 2.35 8.77
CA ALA A 56 9.67 1.75 9.73
C ALA A 56 9.81 0.24 9.44
N PRO A 57 11.01 -0.37 9.58
CA PRO A 57 11.20 -1.79 9.27
C PRO A 57 10.23 -2.72 10.00
N LEU A 58 9.90 -2.42 11.26
CA LEU A 58 8.92 -3.19 12.03
C LEU A 58 7.51 -3.07 11.44
N ASP A 59 7.08 -1.85 11.10
CA ASP A 59 5.78 -1.60 10.48
C ASP A 59 5.68 -2.32 9.13
N PHE A 60 6.75 -2.28 8.32
CA PHE A 60 6.85 -3.02 7.06
C PHE A 60 6.74 -4.53 7.29
N SER A 61 7.51 -5.09 8.23
CA SER A 61 7.49 -6.54 8.53
C SER A 61 6.12 -7.04 8.98
N HIS A 62 5.35 -6.19 9.67
CA HIS A 62 3.98 -6.49 10.08
C HIS A 62 3.01 -6.42 8.89
N ALA A 63 3.16 -5.40 8.05
CA ALA A 63 2.26 -5.15 6.93
C ALA A 63 2.29 -6.29 5.90
N ILE A 64 3.44 -6.92 5.67
CA ILE A 64 3.58 -7.95 4.63
C ILE A 64 2.65 -9.17 4.84
N PRO A 65 2.66 -9.87 6.00
CA PRO A 65 1.73 -10.98 6.23
C PRO A 65 0.25 -10.57 6.07
N CYS A 66 -0.13 -9.40 6.59
CA CYS A 66 -1.49 -8.87 6.48
C CYS A 66 -1.87 -8.60 5.02
N PHE A 67 -0.95 -8.01 4.25
CA PHE A 67 -1.13 -7.77 2.82
C PHE A 67 -1.33 -9.08 2.07
N ILE A 68 -0.42 -10.05 2.21
CA ILE A 68 -0.49 -11.34 1.54
C ILE A 68 -1.77 -12.11 1.89
N ALA A 69 -2.15 -12.15 3.17
CA ALA A 69 -3.38 -12.78 3.61
C ALA A 69 -4.62 -12.13 2.97
N SER A 70 -4.62 -10.80 2.83
CA SER A 70 -5.73 -10.09 2.21
C SER A 70 -5.89 -10.41 0.72
N LEU A 71 -4.78 -10.62 -0.01
CA LEU A 71 -4.83 -11.05 -1.41
C LEU A 71 -5.43 -12.46 -1.54
N GLN A 72 -5.01 -13.38 -0.67
CA GLN A 72 -5.53 -14.75 -0.63
C GLN A 72 -7.04 -14.76 -0.35
N GLN A 73 -7.48 -14.03 0.66
CA GLN A 73 -8.90 -13.94 1.04
C GLN A 73 -9.78 -13.34 -0.06
N ARG A 74 -9.22 -12.44 -0.89
CA ARG A 74 -9.91 -11.82 -2.02
C ARG A 74 -9.83 -12.65 -3.31
N GLY A 75 -9.36 -13.89 -3.24
CA GLY A 75 -9.33 -14.80 -4.39
C GLY A 75 -8.34 -14.41 -5.47
N TRP A 76 -7.26 -13.70 -5.12
CA TRP A 76 -6.18 -13.45 -6.09
C TRP A 76 -5.56 -14.76 -6.55
N ASP A 77 -5.11 -14.76 -7.80
CA ASP A 77 -4.43 -15.92 -8.39
C ASP A 77 -3.24 -16.37 -7.52
N SER A 78 -3.19 -17.66 -7.23
CA SER A 78 -2.22 -18.24 -6.30
C SER A 78 -0.78 -18.07 -6.74
N SER A 79 -0.52 -18.06 -8.06
CA SER A 79 0.83 -17.82 -8.60
C SER A 79 1.28 -16.39 -8.33
N ARG A 80 0.35 -15.42 -8.40
CA ARG A 80 0.64 -14.01 -8.10
C ARG A 80 0.88 -13.79 -6.62
N VAL A 81 0.07 -14.41 -5.76
CA VAL A 81 0.26 -14.37 -4.30
C VAL A 81 1.62 -14.96 -3.93
N LEU A 82 1.99 -16.12 -4.51
CA LEU A 82 3.26 -16.78 -4.24
C LEU A 82 4.45 -15.94 -4.71
N MET A 83 4.38 -15.36 -5.90
CA MET A 83 5.39 -14.44 -6.41
C MET A 83 5.64 -13.27 -5.44
N LEU A 84 4.57 -12.62 -4.97
CA LEU A 84 4.67 -11.51 -4.01
C LEU A 84 5.24 -11.97 -2.67
N ALA A 85 4.78 -13.11 -2.15
CA ALA A 85 5.29 -13.67 -0.90
C ALA A 85 6.80 -13.98 -0.98
N ASN A 86 7.25 -14.56 -2.11
CA ASN A 86 8.67 -14.83 -2.35
C ASN A 86 9.48 -13.54 -2.45
N PHE A 87 8.96 -12.53 -3.13
CA PHE A 87 9.60 -11.22 -3.24
C PHE A 87 9.83 -10.58 -1.88
N PHE A 88 8.79 -10.47 -1.05
CA PHE A 88 8.94 -9.90 0.29
C PHE A 88 9.79 -10.77 1.21
N GLY A 89 9.67 -12.09 1.12
CA GLY A 89 10.53 -13.02 1.85
C GLY A 89 12.01 -12.84 1.52
N ALA A 90 12.34 -12.62 0.24
CA ALA A 90 13.71 -12.34 -0.20
C ALA A 90 14.22 -11.00 0.36
N LEU A 91 13.38 -9.96 0.40
CA LEU A 91 13.75 -8.67 0.99
C LEU A 91 14.05 -8.77 2.48
N MET A 92 13.20 -9.47 3.25
CA MET A 92 13.41 -9.64 4.69
C MET A 92 14.58 -10.57 5.03
N SER A 93 14.99 -11.43 4.08
CA SER A 93 16.15 -12.32 4.25
C SER A 93 17.45 -11.69 3.73
N HIS A 94 17.38 -10.52 3.09
CA HIS A 94 18.54 -9.84 2.53
C HIS A 94 19.44 -9.28 3.66
N THR A 95 20.76 -9.27 3.46
CA THR A 95 21.73 -8.82 4.48
C THR A 95 21.48 -7.39 4.95
N TYR A 96 21.04 -6.51 4.06
CA TYR A 96 20.69 -5.13 4.38
C TYR A 96 19.49 -5.00 5.32
N TRP A 97 18.62 -6.01 5.43
CA TRP A 97 17.45 -5.97 6.31
C TRP A 97 17.86 -5.86 7.78
N THR A 98 18.89 -6.61 8.18
CA THR A 98 19.43 -6.65 9.55
C THR A 98 20.69 -5.82 9.70
N SER A 99 21.10 -5.06 8.68
CA SER A 99 22.28 -4.20 8.77
C SER A 99 22.05 -3.09 9.79
N ASP A 100 23.09 -2.68 10.51
CA ASP A 100 23.07 -1.52 11.39
C ASP A 100 23.00 -0.20 10.61
N ASN A 101 23.41 -0.21 9.35
CA ASN A 101 23.39 0.96 8.48
C ASN A 101 21.96 1.28 8.02
N ALA A 102 21.45 2.44 8.46
CA ALA A 102 20.12 2.90 8.09
C ALA A 102 19.93 3.07 6.57
N LEU A 103 20.98 3.50 5.86
CA LEU A 103 20.90 3.71 4.41
C LEU A 103 20.71 2.40 3.65
N GLU A 104 21.30 1.30 4.12
CA GLU A 104 21.15 -0.03 3.52
C GLU A 104 19.72 -0.54 3.65
N ARG A 105 19.11 -0.36 4.84
CA ARG A 105 17.69 -0.67 5.05
C ARG A 105 16.79 0.20 4.16
N CYS A 106 17.05 1.51 4.11
CA CYS A 106 16.31 2.43 3.25
C CYS A 106 16.43 2.06 1.77
N ALA A 107 17.60 1.61 1.30
CA ALA A 107 17.80 1.16 -0.07
C ALA A 107 16.92 -0.05 -0.42
N LEU A 108 16.75 -1.02 0.49
CA LEU A 108 15.81 -2.13 0.29
C LEU A 108 14.36 -1.66 0.19
N LEU A 109 13.96 -0.75 1.06
CA LEU A 109 12.59 -0.23 1.08
C LEU A 109 12.28 0.65 -0.14
N ALA A 110 13.26 1.39 -0.66
CA ALA A 110 13.16 2.12 -1.92
C ALA A 110 13.06 1.16 -3.11
N TYR A 111 13.96 0.17 -3.18
CA TYR A 111 13.94 -0.85 -4.24
C TYR A 111 12.59 -1.55 -4.32
N GLN A 112 12.03 -1.97 -3.17
CA GLN A 112 10.74 -2.67 -3.21
C GLN A 112 9.60 -1.79 -3.70
N GLU A 113 9.60 -0.50 -3.37
CA GLU A 113 8.56 0.42 -3.82
C GLU A 113 8.62 0.60 -5.33
N GLU A 114 9.84 0.78 -5.86
CA GLU A 114 10.08 0.90 -7.30
C GLU A 114 9.62 -0.35 -8.05
N GLN A 115 9.99 -1.55 -7.57
CA GLN A 115 9.58 -2.80 -8.22
C GLN A 115 8.05 -2.97 -8.23
N ARG A 116 7.38 -2.73 -7.10
CA ARG A 116 5.92 -2.82 -7.04
C ARG A 116 5.26 -1.79 -7.96
N ARG A 117 5.77 -0.56 -8.01
CA ARG A 117 5.28 0.49 -8.92
C ARG A 117 5.44 0.08 -10.38
N ALA A 118 6.60 -0.47 -10.75
CA ALA A 118 6.86 -0.99 -12.09
C ALA A 118 5.89 -2.13 -12.47
N TRP A 119 5.64 -3.06 -11.55
CA TRP A 119 4.65 -4.13 -11.78
C TRP A 119 3.24 -3.60 -11.97
N HIS A 120 2.81 -2.63 -11.17
CA HIS A 120 1.52 -1.99 -11.33
C HIS A 120 1.39 -1.29 -12.70
N GLN A 121 2.44 -0.62 -13.16
CA GLN A 121 2.47 0.05 -14.46
C GLN A 121 2.53 -0.93 -15.65
N ALA A 122 3.09 -2.12 -15.45
CA ALA A 122 3.19 -3.15 -16.48
C ALA A 122 1.87 -3.91 -16.71
N ILE A 123 0.87 -3.75 -15.83
CA ILE A 123 -0.47 -4.34 -16.05
C ILE A 123 -1.13 -3.55 -17.19
N PRO A 124 -1.39 -4.18 -18.35
CA PRO A 124 -2.03 -3.48 -19.46
C PRO A 124 -3.43 -3.04 -19.03
N LEU A 125 -3.75 -1.77 -19.26
CA LEU A 125 -5.12 -1.29 -19.14
C LEU A 125 -5.96 -2.03 -20.20
N PRO A 126 -7.16 -2.53 -19.85
CA PRO A 126 -8.09 -3.03 -20.85
C PRO A 126 -8.27 -1.96 -21.93
N ALA A 127 -8.06 -2.31 -23.20
CA ALA A 127 -8.45 -1.43 -24.28
C ALA A 127 -9.96 -1.21 -24.16
N GLY A 128 -10.37 0.03 -23.93
CA GLY A 128 -11.78 0.44 -23.88
C GLY A 128 -12.49 0.24 -25.20
#